data_AF-A0A4U9HXG9-F1
#
_entry.id   AF-A0A4U9HXG9-F1
#
_cell.length_a   1.000
_cell.length_b   1.000
_cell.length_c   1.000
_cell.angle_alpha   90.00
_cell.angle_beta   90.00
_cell.angle_gamma   90.00
#
_symmetry.space_group_name_H-M   'P 1'
#
loop_
_entity.id
_entity.type
_entity.pdbx_description
1 polymer ?
#
loop_
_entity_poly.entity_id
_entity_poly.type
_entity_poly.pdbx_seq_one_letter_code
_entity_poly.pdbx_strand_id
1 'polypeptide(L)'
;MKTPPAISPSLRMPEYRISCWKPASWRRVEPALAEVAHKLTGGLRLPNDETGDCQLFTQNLALMAEQAGVKFRYNTSVDKLLYEGDNIYGVLCGDEVVKADAYVMAFGSYSTAMLKGIVDIPVYPLKGYSLTIPVKEDRGAPVSTILDETYKIAITRFDNRIRVGGMAEIVGFNTELLQPRRETLEMVVGDLFPRGRLYRTGDLLDRAAPDDPGRHPCCGSHALQEPVAQYRARYAGLDGWPAVQGSYSVI
;
A
#
# COMPACT_ATOMS: atom_id res chain seq x y z
N MET A 1 17.51 39.94 12.96
CA MET A 1 16.47 38.98 12.56
C MET A 1 16.63 38.72 11.07
N LYS A 2 17.02 37.50 10.67
CA LYS A 2 17.14 37.12 9.26
C LYS A 2 15.76 36.69 8.75
N THR A 3 15.28 37.36 7.72
CA THR A 3 14.09 36.98 6.94
C THR A 3 14.27 35.55 6.41
N PRO A 4 13.29 34.63 6.56
CA PRO A 4 13.38 33.31 5.95
C PRO A 4 13.44 33.43 4.41
N PRO A 5 14.16 32.54 3.72
CA PRO A 5 14.27 32.58 2.27
C PRO A 5 12.89 32.32 1.64
N ALA A 6 12.56 33.12 0.63
CA ALA A 6 11.35 32.94 -0.17
C ALA A 6 11.40 31.56 -0.85
N ILE A 7 10.32 30.80 -0.72
CA ILE A 7 10.12 29.55 -1.44
C ILE A 7 10.07 29.87 -2.93
N SER A 8 11.02 29.33 -3.69
CA SER A 8 11.04 29.40 -5.15
C SER A 8 9.74 28.82 -5.74
N PRO A 9 9.01 29.54 -6.61
CA PRO A 9 7.74 29.10 -7.17
C PRO A 9 7.88 28.09 -8.32
N SER A 10 9.04 27.45 -8.50
CA SER A 10 9.23 26.49 -9.60
C SER A 10 10.07 25.28 -9.21
N LEU A 11 9.46 24.36 -8.45
CA LEU A 11 9.71 22.94 -8.66
C LEU A 11 8.73 22.46 -9.74
N ARG A 12 9.00 22.79 -11.02
CA ARG A 12 8.28 22.17 -12.13
C ARG A 12 8.93 20.81 -12.38
N MET A 13 8.32 19.76 -11.85
CA MET A 13 8.48 18.41 -12.39
C MET A 13 7.61 18.36 -13.65
N PRO A 14 8.18 18.38 -14.87
CA PRO A 14 7.43 18.60 -16.11
C PRO A 14 6.38 17.51 -16.41
N GLU A 15 6.46 16.36 -15.75
CA GLU A 15 5.59 15.20 -15.96
C GLU A 15 4.36 15.15 -15.04
N TYR A 16 4.33 15.94 -13.96
CA TYR A 16 3.22 15.98 -13.01
C TYR A 16 2.41 17.27 -13.16
N ARG A 17 1.26 17.19 -13.85
CA ARG A 17 0.29 18.30 -13.89
C ARG A 17 -0.58 18.28 -12.63
N ILE A 18 -0.25 19.11 -11.65
CA ILE A 18 -1.14 19.33 -10.50
C ILE A 18 -2.04 20.51 -10.82
N SER A 19 -3.35 20.37 -10.58
CA SER A 19 -4.30 21.48 -10.72
C SER A 19 -5.11 21.68 -9.44
N CYS A 20 -5.14 22.92 -8.94
CA CYS A 20 -5.93 23.33 -7.79
C CYS A 20 -7.34 23.70 -8.23
N TRP A 21 -8.35 23.04 -7.68
CA TRP A 21 -9.74 23.19 -8.10
C TRP A 21 -10.55 23.90 -7.03
N LYS A 22 -11.29 24.93 -7.44
CA LYS A 22 -12.38 25.50 -6.65
C LYS A 22 -13.59 24.54 -6.67
N PRO A 23 -14.45 24.56 -5.64
CA PRO A 23 -15.59 23.65 -5.51
C PRO A 23 -16.45 23.45 -6.76
N ALA A 24 -16.66 24.46 -7.61
CA ALA A 24 -17.48 24.26 -8.82
C ALA A 24 -16.85 23.33 -9.89
N SER A 25 -15.54 23.10 -9.86
CA SER A 25 -14.80 22.45 -10.96
C SER A 25 -14.87 20.92 -10.92
N TRP A 26 -15.07 20.30 -9.75
CA TRP A 26 -15.06 18.84 -9.59
C TRP A 26 -16.19 18.12 -10.31
N ARG A 27 -17.31 18.79 -10.60
CA ARG A 27 -18.56 18.12 -11.03
C ARG A 27 -18.41 17.35 -12.35
N ARG A 28 -17.42 17.74 -13.15
CA ARG A 28 -17.11 17.05 -14.42
C ARG A 28 -16.23 15.81 -14.26
N VAL A 29 -15.47 15.71 -13.17
CA VAL A 29 -14.50 14.61 -12.94
C VAL A 29 -14.98 13.68 -11.84
N GLU A 30 -15.53 14.23 -10.77
CA GLU A 30 -16.17 13.51 -9.67
C GLU A 30 -17.60 14.02 -9.48
N PRO A 31 -18.57 13.57 -10.31
CA PRO A 31 -19.95 14.06 -10.26
C PRO A 31 -20.64 13.78 -8.92
N ALA A 32 -20.33 12.65 -8.29
CA ALA A 32 -20.94 12.24 -7.03
C ALA A 32 -20.61 13.18 -5.86
N LEU A 33 -19.48 13.90 -5.91
CA LEU A 33 -19.14 14.93 -4.90
C LEU A 33 -20.02 16.19 -4.99
N ALA A 34 -20.82 16.35 -6.06
CA ALA A 34 -21.65 17.54 -6.24
C ALA A 34 -22.68 17.75 -5.11
N GLU A 35 -23.16 16.67 -4.49
CA GLU A 35 -24.12 16.69 -3.38
C GLU A 35 -23.52 17.23 -2.09
N VAL A 36 -22.24 16.97 -1.88
CA VAL A 36 -21.49 17.33 -0.67
C VAL A 36 -20.56 18.52 -0.90
N ALA A 37 -20.72 19.19 -2.04
CA ALA A 37 -19.89 20.31 -2.47
C ALA A 37 -19.75 21.44 -1.43
N HIS A 38 -20.78 21.63 -0.59
CA HIS A 38 -20.82 22.63 0.47
C HIS A 38 -19.90 22.30 1.66
N LYS A 39 -19.45 21.05 1.81
CA LYS A 39 -18.53 20.61 2.87
C LYS A 39 -17.06 20.78 2.52
N LEU A 40 -16.76 21.01 1.24
CA LEU A 40 -15.43 20.91 0.69
C LEU A 40 -14.90 22.29 0.30
N THR A 41 -13.72 22.66 0.81
CA THR A 41 -13.10 23.97 0.55
C THR A 41 -12.43 24.05 -0.83
N GLY A 42 -11.95 22.92 -1.35
CA GLY A 42 -11.24 22.80 -2.63
C GLY A 42 -10.60 21.42 -2.77
N GLY A 43 -9.83 21.21 -3.84
CA GLY A 43 -9.14 19.95 -4.06
C GLY A 43 -7.93 20.07 -4.98
N LEU A 44 -7.04 19.08 -4.92
CA LEU A 44 -5.94 18.91 -5.85
C LEU A 44 -6.27 17.77 -6.80
N ARG A 45 -6.14 17.99 -8.10
CA ARG A 45 -6.29 16.95 -9.11
C ARG A 45 -4.95 16.62 -9.74
N LEU A 46 -4.62 15.33 -9.71
CA LEU A 46 -3.46 14.73 -10.35
C LEU A 46 -3.96 13.80 -11.48
N PRO A 47 -4.09 14.29 -12.72
CA PRO A 47 -4.71 13.54 -13.82
C PRO A 47 -3.84 12.42 -14.38
N ASN A 48 -2.54 12.42 -14.04
CA ASN A 48 -1.57 11.40 -14.46
C ASN A 48 -1.31 10.39 -13.33
N ASP A 49 -2.02 10.50 -12.21
CA ASP A 49 -1.91 9.53 -11.14
C ASP A 49 -2.74 8.30 -11.52
N GLU A 50 -2.21 7.12 -11.21
CA GLU A 50 -2.81 5.85 -11.58
C GLU A 50 -3.25 5.08 -10.34
N THR A 51 -4.12 4.10 -10.56
CA THR A 51 -4.64 3.25 -9.50
C THR A 51 -4.62 1.82 -9.97
N GLY A 52 -4.17 0.92 -9.11
CA GLY A 52 -4.05 -0.50 -9.41
C GLY A 52 -4.66 -1.37 -8.32
N ASP A 53 -5.18 -2.53 -8.73
CA ASP A 53 -5.64 -3.54 -7.78
C ASP A 53 -4.49 -4.50 -7.46
N CYS A 54 -3.92 -4.35 -6.26
CA CYS A 54 -2.80 -5.16 -5.79
C CYS A 54 -3.09 -6.68 -5.86
N GLN A 55 -4.32 -7.10 -5.58
CA GLN A 55 -4.67 -8.52 -5.57
C GLN A 55 -4.66 -9.07 -7.00
N LEU A 56 -5.30 -8.36 -7.93
CA LEU A 56 -5.32 -8.76 -9.34
C LEU A 56 -3.91 -8.77 -9.93
N PHE A 57 -3.11 -7.75 -9.60
CA PHE A 57 -1.74 -7.68 -10.07
C PHE A 57 -0.90 -8.87 -9.60
N THR A 58 -0.88 -9.15 -8.29
CA THR A 58 0.00 -10.20 -7.75
C THR A 58 -0.42 -11.59 -8.21
N GLN A 59 -1.72 -11.82 -8.41
CA GLN A 59 -2.23 -13.05 -9.01
C GLN A 59 -1.76 -13.21 -10.46
N ASN A 60 -1.90 -12.16 -11.28
CA ASN A 60 -1.44 -12.20 -12.66
C ASN A 60 0.09 -12.38 -12.75
N LEU A 61 0.85 -11.69 -11.89
CA LEU A 61 2.29 -11.84 -11.82
C LEU A 61 2.70 -13.28 -11.43
N ALA A 62 2.04 -13.87 -10.44
CA ALA A 62 2.31 -15.25 -10.03
C ALA A 62 2.06 -16.23 -11.19
N LEU A 63 0.96 -16.07 -11.93
CA LEU A 63 0.66 -16.88 -13.12
C LEU A 63 1.74 -16.74 -14.20
N MET A 64 2.19 -15.50 -14.46
CA MET A 64 3.28 -15.27 -15.42
C MET A 64 4.60 -15.90 -14.97
N ALA A 65 4.90 -15.86 -13.66
CA ALA A 65 6.09 -16.49 -13.10
C ALA A 65 6.02 -18.02 -13.17
N GLU A 66 4.85 -18.62 -12.90
CA GLU A 66 4.63 -20.07 -13.08
C GLU A 66 4.86 -20.50 -14.52
N GLN A 67 4.35 -19.73 -15.49
CA GLN A 67 4.57 -19.97 -16.91
C GLN A 67 6.05 -19.86 -17.32
N ALA A 68 6.82 -19.04 -16.60
CA ALA A 68 8.27 -18.93 -16.76
C ALA A 68 9.06 -20.03 -16.02
N GLY A 69 8.39 -20.95 -15.32
CA GLY A 69 9.00 -22.11 -14.65
C GLY A 69 9.24 -21.95 -13.14
N VAL A 70 8.75 -20.86 -12.52
CA VAL A 70 8.82 -20.70 -11.06
C VAL A 70 7.95 -21.75 -10.38
N LYS A 71 8.48 -22.39 -9.33
CA LYS A 71 7.75 -23.34 -8.48
C LYS A 71 7.28 -22.65 -7.21
N PHE A 72 5.99 -22.41 -7.09
CA PHE A 72 5.41 -21.90 -5.85
C PHE A 72 5.12 -23.04 -4.86
N ARG A 73 5.59 -22.87 -3.62
CA ARG A 73 5.31 -23.78 -2.50
C ARG A 73 4.39 -23.08 -1.50
N TYR A 74 3.08 -23.19 -1.74
CA TYR A 74 2.07 -22.65 -0.84
C TYR A 74 1.94 -23.48 0.44
N ASN A 75 1.35 -22.90 1.49
CA ASN A 75 1.16 -23.54 2.79
C ASN A 75 2.46 -24.11 3.41
N THR A 76 3.61 -23.52 3.05
CA THR A 76 4.93 -23.91 3.54
C THR A 76 5.47 -22.76 4.38
N SER A 77 5.45 -22.90 5.70
CA SER A 77 6.07 -21.94 6.61
C SER A 77 7.59 -22.04 6.50
N VAL A 78 8.27 -20.90 6.51
CA VAL A 78 9.71 -20.84 6.74
C VAL A 78 9.93 -20.59 8.22
N ASP A 79 10.47 -21.59 8.90
CA ASP A 79 10.57 -21.56 10.36
C ASP A 79 11.92 -20.99 10.81
N LYS A 80 12.99 -21.27 10.06
CA LYS A 80 14.34 -20.81 10.41
C LYS A 80 15.27 -20.70 9.21
N LEU A 81 16.14 -19.69 9.22
CA LEU A 81 17.32 -19.63 8.35
C LEU A 81 18.47 -20.43 8.97
N LEU A 82 19.09 -21.31 8.18
CA LEU A 82 20.26 -22.06 8.59
C LEU A 82 21.51 -21.39 8.02
N TYR A 83 22.40 -20.95 8.90
CA TYR A 83 23.58 -20.19 8.52
C TYR A 83 24.80 -20.55 9.37
N GLU A 84 25.99 -20.34 8.82
CA GLU A 84 27.27 -20.45 9.50
C GLU A 84 28.15 -19.25 9.12
N GLY A 85 28.56 -18.47 10.12
CA GLY A 85 29.17 -17.16 9.89
C GLY A 85 28.24 -16.28 9.05
N ASP A 86 28.76 -15.80 7.92
CA ASP A 86 28.03 -14.97 6.97
C ASP A 86 27.40 -15.78 5.82
N ASN A 87 27.28 -17.10 5.91
CA ASN A 87 26.76 -17.94 4.82
C ASN A 87 25.42 -18.61 5.19
N ILE A 88 24.34 -18.28 4.48
CA ILE A 88 23.06 -19.00 4.57
C ILE A 88 23.14 -20.24 3.69
N TYR A 89 23.11 -21.41 4.31
CA TYR A 89 23.23 -22.68 3.58
C TYR A 89 21.90 -23.40 3.40
N GLY A 90 20.80 -22.92 3.99
CA GLY A 90 19.50 -23.60 3.92
C GLY A 90 18.37 -22.86 4.63
N VAL A 91 17.15 -23.27 4.34
CA VAL A 91 15.93 -22.78 4.99
C VAL A 91 15.16 -23.97 5.55
N LEU A 92 14.84 -23.94 6.83
CA LEU A 92 14.03 -24.97 7.49
C LEU A 92 12.54 -24.66 7.30
N CYS A 93 11.81 -25.63 6.76
CA CYS A 93 10.37 -25.59 6.55
C CYS A 93 9.75 -26.89 7.11
N GLY A 94 9.24 -26.85 8.34
CA GLY A 94 8.85 -28.05 9.09
C GLY A 94 10.06 -28.96 9.32
N ASP A 95 9.97 -30.19 8.83
CA ASP A 95 11.05 -31.18 8.90
C ASP A 95 11.99 -31.16 7.67
N GLU A 96 11.71 -30.31 6.66
CA GLU A 96 12.49 -30.24 5.43
C GLU A 96 13.50 -29.09 5.47
N VAL A 97 14.72 -29.37 5.04
CA VAL A 97 15.71 -28.32 4.75
C VAL A 97 15.74 -28.06 3.24
N VAL A 98 15.25 -26.88 2.85
CA VAL A 98 15.30 -26.40 1.47
C VAL A 98 16.67 -25.81 1.19
N LYS A 99 17.29 -26.27 0.09
CA LYS A 99 18.61 -25.85 -0.39
C LYS A 99 18.47 -25.12 -1.72
N ALA A 100 19.23 -24.04 -1.89
CA ALA A 100 19.33 -23.26 -3.11
C ALA A 100 20.72 -22.61 -3.20
N ASP A 101 21.08 -22.14 -4.39
CA ASP A 101 22.32 -21.41 -4.64
C ASP A 101 22.28 -19.98 -4.06
N ALA A 102 21.06 -19.40 -3.97
CA ALA A 102 20.82 -18.08 -3.40
C ALA A 102 19.46 -18.01 -2.68
N TYR A 103 19.34 -17.08 -1.74
CA TYR A 103 18.12 -16.85 -0.95
C TYR A 103 17.76 -15.36 -0.93
N VAL A 104 16.48 -15.05 -1.15
CA VAL A 104 15.97 -13.67 -1.10
C VAL A 104 14.96 -13.52 0.03
N MET A 105 15.20 -12.57 0.93
CA MET A 105 14.30 -12.28 2.06
C MET A 105 13.17 -11.33 1.64
N ALA A 106 11.97 -11.87 1.42
CA ALA A 106 10.80 -11.11 0.96
C ALA A 106 9.57 -11.24 1.90
N PHE A 107 9.79 -11.34 3.22
CA PHE A 107 8.71 -11.57 4.21
C PHE A 107 8.00 -10.29 4.70
N GLY A 108 8.30 -9.13 4.09
CA GLY A 108 7.73 -7.85 4.49
C GLY A 108 8.02 -7.53 5.97
N SER A 109 6.99 -7.18 6.74
CA SER A 109 7.15 -6.82 8.15
C SER A 109 7.73 -7.93 9.03
N TYR A 110 7.65 -9.20 8.61
CA TYR A 110 8.20 -10.34 9.34
C TYR A 110 9.71 -10.55 9.12
N SER A 111 10.32 -9.85 8.16
CA SER A 111 11.74 -10.03 7.84
C SER A 111 12.67 -9.69 9.00
N THR A 112 12.37 -8.66 9.80
CA THR A 112 13.20 -8.26 10.94
C THR A 112 13.34 -9.36 11.97
N ALA A 113 12.26 -10.08 12.26
CA ALA A 113 12.29 -11.20 13.18
C ALA A 113 13.09 -12.39 12.61
N MET A 114 12.94 -12.67 11.31
CA MET A 114 13.62 -13.77 10.63
C MET A 114 15.13 -13.55 10.47
N LEU A 115 15.56 -12.30 10.30
CA LEU A 115 16.98 -11.91 10.14
C LEU A 115 17.70 -11.62 11.47
N LYS A 116 17.00 -11.72 12.61
CA LYS A 116 17.56 -11.39 13.92
C LYS A 116 18.83 -12.19 14.20
N GLY A 117 19.93 -11.48 14.49
CA GLY A 117 21.24 -12.09 14.76
C GLY A 117 22.05 -12.47 13.51
N ILE A 118 21.54 -12.15 12.32
CA ILE A 118 22.26 -12.22 11.04
C ILE A 118 22.50 -10.79 10.54
N VAL A 119 21.42 -10.03 10.37
CA VAL A 119 21.44 -8.66 9.84
C VAL A 119 20.33 -7.85 10.51
N ASP A 120 20.68 -6.65 10.96
CA ASP A 120 19.72 -5.71 11.50
C ASP A 120 19.10 -4.89 10.36
N ILE A 121 17.78 -5.03 10.18
CA ILE A 121 17.00 -4.17 9.30
C ILE A 121 15.99 -3.34 10.10
N PRO A 122 15.85 -2.04 9.78
CA PRO A 122 14.96 -1.13 10.50
C PRO A 122 13.48 -1.25 10.07
N VAL A 123 13.00 -2.46 9.80
CA VAL A 123 11.62 -2.69 9.34
C VAL A 123 10.71 -3.02 10.52
N TYR A 124 9.55 -2.37 10.60
CA TYR A 124 8.51 -2.65 11.60
C TYR A 124 7.10 -2.68 10.99
N PRO A 125 6.15 -3.44 11.57
CA PRO A 125 4.78 -3.49 11.07
C PRO A 125 4.00 -2.22 11.42
N LEU A 126 3.36 -1.64 10.41
CA LEU A 126 2.36 -0.59 10.53
C LEU A 126 1.01 -1.15 10.10
N LYS A 127 0.05 -1.19 11.02
CA LYS A 127 -1.29 -1.69 10.73
C LYS A 127 -2.14 -0.62 10.06
N GLY A 128 -2.71 -0.96 8.91
CA GLY A 128 -3.76 -0.19 8.24
C GLY A 128 -5.06 -0.97 8.14
N TYR A 129 -6.18 -0.26 7.97
CA TYR A 129 -7.50 -0.86 7.78
C TYR A 129 -7.98 -0.63 6.36
N SER A 130 -8.65 -1.63 5.80
CA SER A 130 -9.29 -1.52 4.50
C SER A 130 -10.70 -2.09 4.55
N LEU A 131 -11.66 -1.33 4.05
CA LEU A 131 -13.04 -1.76 3.88
C LEU A 131 -13.34 -1.85 2.38
N THR A 132 -13.79 -3.01 1.90
CA THR A 132 -14.22 -3.19 0.50
C THR A 132 -15.73 -3.40 0.45
N ILE A 133 -16.41 -2.60 -0.37
CA ILE A 133 -17.88 -2.50 -0.41
C ILE A 133 -18.38 -2.52 -1.87
N PRO A 134 -19.54 -3.11 -2.16
CA PRO A 134 -20.12 -3.06 -3.50
C PRO A 134 -20.65 -1.66 -3.83
N VAL A 135 -20.51 -1.25 -5.09
CA VAL A 135 -21.15 -0.03 -5.63
C VAL A 135 -22.64 -0.27 -5.73
N LYS A 136 -23.43 0.49 -4.96
CA LYS A 136 -24.90 0.41 -4.99
C LYS A 136 -25.51 1.20 -6.14
N GLU A 137 -25.07 2.44 -6.32
CA GLU A 137 -25.52 3.33 -7.37
C GLU A 137 -24.31 3.94 -8.06
N ASP A 138 -24.15 3.62 -9.35
CA ASP A 138 -22.99 4.03 -10.16
C ASP A 138 -22.75 5.55 -10.14
N ARG A 139 -23.83 6.34 -10.29
CA ARG A 139 -23.77 7.81 -10.29
C ARG A 139 -23.55 8.43 -8.91
N GLY A 140 -23.66 7.64 -7.85
CA GLY A 140 -23.43 8.05 -6.46
C GLY A 140 -22.08 7.61 -5.91
N ALA A 141 -21.27 6.91 -6.72
CA ALA A 141 -19.95 6.40 -6.36
C ALA A 141 -18.83 7.31 -6.89
N PRO A 142 -17.61 7.21 -6.32
CA PRO A 142 -16.42 7.81 -6.90
C PRO A 142 -16.22 7.35 -8.35
N VAL A 143 -15.59 8.18 -9.19
CA VAL A 143 -15.12 7.78 -10.53
C VAL A 143 -13.65 7.37 -10.48
N SER A 144 -12.88 7.99 -9.60
CA SER A 144 -11.44 7.80 -9.43
C SER A 144 -11.06 7.68 -7.94
N THR A 145 -9.76 7.68 -7.66
CA THR A 145 -9.22 7.66 -6.30
C THR A 145 -9.26 9.04 -5.67
N ILE A 146 -9.82 9.11 -4.46
CA ILE A 146 -9.98 10.34 -3.70
C ILE A 146 -9.28 10.19 -2.37
N LEU A 147 -8.44 11.16 -2.05
CA LEU A 147 -7.76 11.26 -0.76
C LEU A 147 -8.46 12.29 0.11
N ASP A 148 -9.05 11.84 1.21
CA ASP A 148 -9.55 12.71 2.26
C ASP A 148 -8.41 13.11 3.19
N GLU A 149 -8.05 14.38 3.18
CA GLU A 149 -6.92 14.90 3.96
C GLU A 149 -7.24 15.11 5.44
N THR A 150 -8.52 15.14 5.82
CA THR A 150 -8.95 15.32 7.21
C THR A 150 -8.75 14.04 8.01
N TYR A 151 -9.16 12.91 7.44
CA TYR A 151 -9.09 11.59 8.07
C TYR A 151 -7.94 10.72 7.54
N LYS A 152 -7.19 11.20 6.54
CA LYS A 152 -6.10 10.47 5.87
C LYS A 152 -6.58 9.13 5.32
N ILE A 153 -7.71 9.18 4.60
CA ILE A 153 -8.38 8.01 4.02
C ILE A 153 -8.35 8.10 2.51
N ALA A 154 -8.01 7.00 1.86
CA ALA A 154 -8.12 6.81 0.42
C ALA A 154 -9.42 6.08 0.09
N ILE A 155 -10.23 6.66 -0.79
CA ILE A 155 -11.42 6.03 -1.36
C ILE A 155 -11.15 5.76 -2.83
N THR A 156 -11.09 4.50 -3.19
CA THR A 156 -10.72 4.05 -4.53
C THR A 156 -11.84 3.22 -5.12
N ARG A 157 -12.23 3.50 -6.37
CA ARG A 157 -13.16 2.63 -7.10
C ARG A 157 -12.40 1.60 -7.94
N PHE A 158 -12.81 0.35 -7.82
CA PHE A 158 -12.42 -0.75 -8.69
C PHE A 158 -13.70 -1.32 -9.33
N ASP A 159 -13.99 -0.96 -10.58
CA ASP A 159 -15.19 -1.40 -11.32
C ASP A 159 -16.50 -1.24 -10.52
N ASN A 160 -17.03 -2.34 -9.99
CA ASN A 160 -18.29 -2.42 -9.24
C ASN A 160 -18.11 -2.44 -7.72
N ARG A 161 -16.90 -2.15 -7.21
CA ARG A 161 -16.60 -2.08 -5.78
C ARG A 161 -15.80 -0.82 -5.44
N ILE A 162 -15.94 -0.37 -4.21
CA ILE A 162 -15.17 0.73 -3.63
C ILE A 162 -14.31 0.14 -2.51
N ARG A 163 -13.04 0.52 -2.48
CA ARG A 163 -12.11 0.21 -1.40
C ARG A 163 -11.76 1.48 -0.66
N VAL A 164 -11.80 1.38 0.66
CA VAL A 164 -11.63 2.49 1.58
C VAL A 164 -10.46 2.11 2.48
N GLY A 165 -9.29 2.66 2.18
CA GLY A 165 -8.08 2.45 2.96
C GLY A 165 -7.91 3.60 3.94
N GLY A 166 -7.61 3.30 5.19
CA GLY A 166 -7.37 4.32 6.21
C GLY A 166 -6.47 3.87 7.32
N MET A 167 -5.95 4.87 8.04
CA MET A 167 -5.37 4.74 9.39
C MET A 167 -4.02 4.00 9.43
N ALA A 168 -3.20 4.42 10.38
CA ALA A 168 -1.89 3.84 10.62
C ALA A 168 -1.75 3.64 12.13
N GLU A 169 -1.62 2.39 12.55
CA GLU A 169 -1.46 2.00 13.95
C GLU A 169 -0.14 1.27 14.16
N ILE A 170 0.64 1.74 15.13
CA ILE A 170 1.86 1.06 15.58
C ILE A 170 1.46 0.13 16.73
N VAL A 171 0.95 -1.05 16.37
CA VAL A 171 0.44 -2.06 17.32
C VAL A 171 1.15 -3.41 17.16
N GLY A 172 2.33 -3.41 16.53
CA GLY A 172 3.04 -4.64 16.22
C GLY A 172 2.26 -5.49 15.21
N PHE A 173 2.14 -6.78 15.49
CA PHE A 173 1.42 -7.75 14.66
C PHE A 173 -0.01 -8.04 15.16
N ASN A 174 -0.61 -7.12 15.94
CA ASN A 174 -1.99 -7.29 16.41
C ASN A 174 -2.97 -7.19 15.22
N THR A 175 -3.68 -8.28 14.93
CA THR A 175 -4.65 -8.37 13.82
C THR A 175 -6.11 -8.13 14.23
N GLU A 176 -6.38 -7.73 15.48
CA GLU A 176 -7.73 -7.49 15.99
C GLU A 176 -8.44 -6.37 15.22
N LEU A 177 -9.62 -6.65 14.68
CA LEU A 177 -10.39 -5.68 13.93
C LEU A 177 -11.28 -4.86 14.87
N LEU A 178 -10.90 -3.60 15.08
CA LEU A 178 -11.62 -2.70 15.96
C LEU A 178 -12.85 -2.11 15.26
N GLN A 179 -14.04 -2.36 15.81
CA GLN A 179 -15.30 -1.85 15.30
C GLN A 179 -15.32 -0.30 15.12
N PRO A 180 -14.73 0.52 16.01
CA PRO A 180 -14.65 1.97 15.80
C PRO A 180 -13.86 2.40 14.54
N ARG A 181 -12.88 1.59 14.12
CA ARG A 181 -12.10 1.83 12.90
C ARG A 181 -12.96 1.63 11.67
N ARG A 182 -13.75 0.54 11.65
CA ARG A 182 -14.78 0.30 10.64
C ARG A 182 -15.75 1.47 10.54
N GLU A 183 -16.32 1.88 11.66
CA GLU A 183 -17.31 2.97 11.72
C GLU A 183 -16.76 4.28 11.17
N THR A 184 -15.47 4.56 11.40
CA THR A 184 -14.81 5.74 10.84
C THR A 184 -14.68 5.65 9.31
N LEU A 185 -14.27 4.50 8.76
CA LEU A 185 -14.20 4.29 7.31
C LEU A 185 -15.59 4.41 6.66
N GLU A 186 -16.61 3.80 7.29
CA GLU A 186 -17.99 3.87 6.83
C GLU A 186 -18.55 5.30 6.88
N MET A 187 -18.21 6.04 7.94
CA MET A 187 -18.61 7.44 8.12
C MET A 187 -18.02 8.33 7.03
N VAL A 188 -16.72 8.24 6.74
CA VAL A 188 -16.06 9.08 5.73
C VAL A 188 -16.63 8.84 4.33
N VAL A 189 -16.84 7.58 3.97
CA VAL A 189 -17.46 7.23 2.68
C VAL A 189 -18.91 7.69 2.63
N GLY A 190 -19.68 7.49 3.70
CA GLY A 190 -21.07 7.92 3.78
C GLY A 190 -21.23 9.45 3.84
N ASP A 191 -20.20 10.17 4.27
CA ASP A 191 -20.17 11.63 4.33
C ASP A 191 -19.86 12.27 2.98
N LEU A 192 -18.95 11.66 2.20
CA LEU A 192 -18.56 12.11 0.86
C LEU A 192 -19.45 11.56 -0.26
N PHE A 193 -19.96 10.34 -0.10
CA PHE A 193 -20.76 9.60 -1.10
C PHE A 193 -22.08 9.09 -0.48
N PRO A 194 -23.02 9.98 -0.12
CA PRO A 194 -24.25 9.61 0.59
C PRO A 194 -25.18 8.69 -0.22
N ARG A 195 -25.22 8.79 -1.55
CA ARG A 195 -25.96 7.87 -2.42
C ARG A 195 -25.23 6.56 -2.69
N GLY A 196 -23.91 6.55 -2.55
CA GLY A 196 -23.08 5.35 -2.48
C GLY A 196 -23.22 4.58 -1.16
N ARG A 197 -24.14 4.99 -0.26
CA ARG A 197 -24.28 4.41 1.08
C ARG A 197 -24.41 2.89 1.08
N LEU A 198 -23.58 2.36 1.96
CA LEU A 198 -23.27 0.97 2.25
C LEU A 198 -24.49 0.09 2.54
N TYR A 199 -24.49 -1.13 2.00
CA TYR A 199 -25.03 -2.26 2.74
C TYR A 199 -24.03 -2.63 3.85
N ARG A 200 -24.49 -3.07 5.02
CA ARG A 200 -23.64 -3.54 6.14
C ARG A 200 -22.74 -4.75 5.80
N THR A 201 -22.72 -5.20 4.55
CA THR A 201 -22.04 -6.41 4.04
C THR A 201 -20.65 -6.13 3.47
N GLY A 202 -19.98 -5.05 3.91
CA GLY A 202 -18.58 -4.79 3.51
C GLY A 202 -17.59 -5.66 4.29
N ASP A 203 -16.57 -6.16 3.60
CA ASP A 203 -15.47 -6.92 4.20
C ASP A 203 -14.42 -5.95 4.75
N LEU A 204 -14.24 -6.01 6.07
CA LEU A 204 -13.19 -5.27 6.77
C LEU A 204 -11.96 -6.17 6.91
N LEU A 205 -10.82 -5.65 6.51
CA LEU A 205 -9.53 -6.30 6.61
C LEU A 205 -8.52 -5.36 7.25
N ASP A 206 -7.50 -5.92 7.89
CA ASP A 206 -6.30 -5.21 8.27
C ASP A 206 -5.12 -5.63 7.40
N ARG A 207 -4.08 -4.81 7.36
CA ARG A 207 -2.82 -5.10 6.69
C ARG A 207 -1.65 -4.59 7.50
N ALA A 208 -0.67 -5.45 7.75
CA ALA A 208 0.64 -5.02 8.23
C ALA A 208 1.50 -4.59 7.04
N ALA A 209 1.74 -3.30 6.90
CA ALA A 209 2.70 -2.75 5.95
C ALA A 209 4.09 -2.66 6.60
N PRO A 210 5.18 -3.06 5.91
CA PRO A 210 6.52 -2.80 6.40
C PRO A 210 6.81 -1.29 6.33
N ASP A 211 7.24 -0.70 7.43
CA ASP A 211 7.73 0.68 7.49
C ASP A 211 9.18 0.73 7.96
N ASP A 212 9.93 1.68 7.42
CA ASP A 212 11.32 2.00 7.77
C ASP A 212 11.40 3.50 8.09
N PRO A 213 12.07 3.93 9.18
CA PRO A 213 12.20 5.35 9.53
C PRO A 213 12.87 6.21 8.45
N GLY A 214 13.78 5.62 7.66
CA GLY A 214 14.40 6.26 6.48
C GLY A 214 13.44 6.41 5.30
N ARG A 215 12.27 5.76 5.34
CA ARG A 215 11.23 5.70 4.30
C ARG A 215 11.78 5.23 2.96
N HIS A 216 12.76 4.32 2.99
CA HIS A 216 13.39 3.77 1.79
C HIS A 216 13.33 2.25 1.79
N PRO A 217 13.19 1.65 0.60
CA PRO A 217 13.33 0.21 0.43
C PRO A 217 14.70 -0.24 0.97
N CYS A 218 14.74 -1.24 1.85
CA CYS A 218 16.00 -1.87 2.25
C CYS A 218 16.49 -2.76 1.10
N CYS A 219 17.12 -2.13 0.10
CA CYS A 219 17.76 -2.82 -1.01
C CYS A 219 19.27 -2.82 -0.83
N GLY A 220 19.87 -3.99 -0.74
CA GLY A 220 21.31 -4.14 -0.60
C GLY A 220 21.75 -5.58 -0.80
N SER A 221 22.91 -5.77 -1.43
CA SER A 221 23.67 -7.00 -1.33
C SER A 221 24.45 -6.95 -0.03
N HIS A 222 24.22 -7.89 0.89
CA HIS A 222 25.24 -8.16 1.90
C HIS A 222 26.40 -8.90 1.21
N ALA A 223 27.51 -9.21 1.88
CA ALA A 223 28.53 -10.14 1.34
C ALA A 223 27.98 -11.56 1.05
N LEU A 224 26.68 -11.75 1.26
CA LEU A 224 25.80 -12.76 0.69
C LEU A 224 25.44 -12.35 -0.75
N GLN A 225 25.98 -13.04 -1.74
CA GLN A 225 25.68 -12.78 -3.16
C GLN A 225 24.16 -12.67 -3.41
N GLU A 226 23.78 -11.58 -4.09
CA GLU A 226 22.46 -11.22 -4.63
C GLU A 226 21.46 -10.47 -3.70
N PRO A 227 20.60 -9.58 -4.26
CA PRO A 227 20.05 -8.44 -3.54
C PRO A 227 18.89 -8.78 -2.62
N VAL A 228 18.88 -8.16 -1.44
CA VAL A 228 17.65 -7.92 -0.67
C VAL A 228 16.81 -6.91 -1.48
N ALA A 229 15.55 -7.23 -1.75
CA ALA A 229 14.61 -6.31 -2.38
C ALA A 229 13.36 -6.18 -1.51
N GLN A 230 13.19 -5.03 -0.85
CA GLN A 230 11.98 -4.71 -0.08
C GLN A 230 11.55 -3.29 -0.43
N TYR A 231 10.26 -3.05 -0.66
CA TYR A 231 9.77 -1.95 -1.52
C TYR A 231 9.16 -0.73 -0.77
N ARG A 232 9.15 0.42 -1.46
CA ARG A 232 8.80 1.78 -0.96
C ARG A 232 7.30 2.03 -0.73
N ALA A 233 7.01 2.82 0.30
CA ALA A 233 5.88 3.74 0.37
C ALA A 233 6.41 5.19 0.53
N ARG A 234 6.00 6.14 -0.34
CA ARG A 234 6.12 7.58 -0.05
C ARG A 234 4.76 8.23 -0.22
N TYR A 235 4.32 8.87 0.87
CA TYR A 235 3.25 9.88 0.94
C TYR A 235 1.89 9.49 0.33
N ALA A 236 1.26 8.49 0.95
CA ALA A 236 -0.18 8.49 1.27
C ALA A 236 -0.52 7.35 2.25
N GLY A 237 0.27 7.17 3.32
CA GLY A 237 -0.08 6.35 4.50
C GLY A 237 -0.39 4.85 4.35
N LEU A 238 -0.67 4.30 3.16
CA LEU A 238 -1.35 3.01 2.99
C LEU A 238 -1.02 2.25 1.69
N ASP A 239 -0.32 2.85 0.75
CA ASP A 239 -0.12 2.27 -0.59
C ASP A 239 1.36 1.91 -0.86
N GLY A 240 1.72 0.64 -0.66
CA GLY A 240 3.05 0.08 -0.97
C GLY A 240 3.25 -0.32 -2.44
N TRP A 241 2.46 0.23 -3.36
CA TRP A 241 2.25 -0.30 -4.73
C TRP A 241 3.13 0.29 -5.85
N PRO A 242 3.38 1.62 -5.94
CA PRO A 242 4.04 2.20 -7.12
C PRO A 242 5.48 1.74 -7.37
N ALA A 243 6.12 1.12 -6.37
CA ALA A 243 7.48 0.60 -6.47
C ALA A 243 7.58 -0.78 -7.13
N VAL A 244 6.48 -1.53 -7.25
CA VAL A 244 6.47 -2.86 -7.87
C VAL A 244 6.72 -2.74 -9.38
N GLN A 245 6.17 -1.72 -10.04
CA GLN A 245 6.28 -1.56 -11.50
C GLN A 245 7.68 -1.12 -11.97
N GLY A 246 8.46 -0.41 -11.15
CA GLY A 246 9.77 0.16 -11.54
C GLY A 246 10.96 -0.79 -11.44
N SER A 247 10.79 -1.98 -10.85
CA SER A 247 11.91 -2.86 -10.47
C SER A 247 12.06 -4.13 -11.32
N TYR A 248 11.16 -4.37 -12.28
CA TYR A 248 11.30 -5.46 -13.27
C TYR A 248 12.49 -5.25 -14.23
N SER A 249 13.15 -4.09 -14.18
CA SER A 249 14.36 -3.79 -14.96
C SER A 249 15.66 -4.27 -14.31
N VAL A 250 15.58 -4.86 -13.11
CA VAL A 250 16.75 -5.39 -12.38
C VAL A 250 16.50 -6.86 -12.04
N ILE A 251 16.46 -7.69 -13.08
CA ILE A 251 16.77 -9.11 -13.04
C ILE A 251 17.81 -9.34 -14.13
#